data_AF-A0A1J4J3X2-F1
#
_entry.id   AF-A0A1J4J3X2-F1
#
_cell.length_a   1.000
_cell.length_b   1.000
_cell.length_c   1.000
_cell.angle_alpha   90.00
_cell.angle_beta   90.00
_cell.angle_gamma   90.00
#
_symmetry.space_group_name_H-M   'P 1'
#
loop_
_entity.id
_entity.type
_entity.pdbx_description
1 polymer ?
#
loop_
_entity_poly.entity_id
_entity_poly.type
_entity_poly.pdbx_seq_one_letter_code
_entity_poly.pdbx_strand_id
1 'polypeptide(L)'
;MGNRRSGRRPPAPPPLQHFNGIPLRWLSCPNNGQAIHVESKPNLYFVPMKTPLPELFANSLRLQSPWTPAKCIAKATRLVNVENPHFHAINVAEQHEIIFKDVWESIGVTYSRVPVSKEYNTESLDAFCECVNKVLEECDIENGNNGQSSNPSGENNNESNQQKNQDSSSDKLADSGASSNGGKKVVFLVYCGCGLNRVGFCIAGYLAKFCGISLHDAFKKCDESSPRLIYIQRPIDKLCSLFGIESFHHGPAPEWIRLDEKVGPVGEIPLPLEKYNAIKKVSKKAATPEEKAEVFKLLSEAVNDPKVAEGVFPTFHTTLWNSHSPSLNELRKRPHLITFEPRGIKAFIVVTSDEHVFVIDALCNVTEVKARAKCHAPAVASCILIEEKKRAIFLTTDLLVLGPLKVAYLPLMDRLSYLSHSFTKKLKSEPNEQYALQFVFRPMSHLSNASRLRKDIPNLFAKCEGLSFYDCEGTPGESLFLPISSSVVLQFDYNGNDKAILYARGEKDTLEPVGIYRSPNPKYNGLDGRTNRFEFDNEKHEWNPVAVGHNDPPATTEEVTVMIGFLNTNISYDDIFQELDKIVYT
;
A
#
# COMPACT_ATOMS: atom_id res chain seq x y z
N MET A 1 -27.26 -20.35 -33.64
CA MET A 1 -27.74 -19.27 -32.76
C MET A 1 -27.68 -19.78 -31.33
N GLY A 2 -27.06 -19.17 -30.33
CA GLY A 2 -26.56 -17.80 -30.24
C GLY A 2 -25.33 -17.66 -29.34
N ASN A 3 -24.58 -16.59 -29.64
CA ASN A 3 -23.43 -16.11 -28.90
C ASN A 3 -23.81 -15.76 -27.46
N ARG A 4 -23.35 -16.55 -26.48
CA ARG A 4 -23.16 -16.04 -25.12
C ARG A 4 -21.96 -15.11 -25.14
N ARG A 5 -22.22 -13.83 -25.48
CA ARG A 5 -21.30 -12.74 -25.14
C ARG A 5 -21.16 -12.74 -23.63
N SER A 6 -20.05 -13.26 -23.12
CA SER A 6 -19.57 -12.98 -21.78
C SER A 6 -19.28 -11.48 -21.75
N GLY A 7 -20.30 -10.70 -21.41
CA GLY A 7 -20.11 -9.29 -21.09
C GLY A 7 -19.06 -9.21 -20.00
N ARG A 8 -17.85 -8.78 -20.36
CA ARG A 8 -16.87 -8.31 -19.39
C ARG A 8 -17.61 -7.25 -18.59
N ARG A 9 -17.95 -7.55 -17.32
CA ARG A 9 -18.27 -6.49 -16.37
C ARG A 9 -17.11 -5.51 -16.47
N PRO A 10 -17.36 -4.20 -16.64
CA PRO A 10 -16.28 -3.24 -16.46
C PRO A 10 -15.63 -3.53 -15.10
N PRO A 11 -14.29 -3.55 -15.02
CA PRO A 11 -13.62 -3.68 -13.74
C PRO A 11 -14.23 -2.61 -12.82
N ALA A 12 -14.53 -3.01 -11.57
CA ALA A 12 -14.92 -2.01 -10.59
C ALA A 12 -13.83 -0.92 -10.59
N PRO A 13 -14.20 0.37 -10.59
CA PRO A 13 -13.19 1.41 -10.45
C PRO A 13 -12.36 1.07 -9.20
N PRO A 14 -11.02 1.01 -9.31
CA PRO A 14 -10.19 0.78 -8.14
C PRO A 14 -10.56 1.83 -7.10
N PRO A 15 -10.75 1.45 -5.82
CA PRO A 15 -11.31 2.34 -4.81
C PRO A 15 -10.47 3.61 -4.61
N LEU A 16 -9.19 3.60 -5.02
CA LEU A 16 -8.26 4.73 -4.91
C LEU A 16 -7.44 4.90 -6.21
N GLN A 17 -7.19 6.15 -6.63
CA GLN A 17 -6.46 6.47 -7.85
C GLN A 17 -4.97 6.09 -7.75
N HIS A 18 -4.41 5.50 -8.82
CA HIS A 18 -3.00 5.06 -8.97
C HIS A 18 -1.94 6.18 -8.97
N PHE A 19 -2.24 7.36 -8.44
CA PHE A 19 -1.22 8.37 -8.21
C PHE A 19 -0.37 7.88 -7.03
N ASN A 20 0.91 7.54 -7.28
CA ASN A 20 1.95 7.13 -6.31
C ASN A 20 2.18 5.60 -6.09
N GLY A 21 1.64 4.72 -6.94
CA GLY A 21 1.94 3.28 -6.87
C GLY A 21 3.37 2.93 -7.34
N ILE A 22 3.93 1.84 -6.82
CA ILE A 22 5.21 1.27 -7.26
C ILE A 22 5.06 0.73 -8.70
N PRO A 23 6.04 0.95 -9.61
CA PRO A 23 5.89 0.60 -11.02
C PRO A 23 5.67 -0.88 -11.26
N LEU A 24 4.89 -1.20 -12.30
CA LEU A 24 4.77 -2.58 -12.80
C LEU A 24 6.17 -3.16 -13.12
N ARG A 25 6.42 -4.40 -12.70
CA ARG A 25 7.72 -5.11 -12.84
C ARG A 25 8.86 -4.56 -12.00
N TRP A 26 8.64 -3.58 -11.13
CA TRP A 26 9.70 -3.02 -10.29
C TRP A 26 10.40 -4.05 -9.40
N LEU A 27 9.64 -5.00 -8.82
CA LEU A 27 10.17 -6.07 -7.97
C LEU A 27 11.05 -7.09 -8.71
N SER A 28 10.97 -7.11 -10.04
CA SER A 28 11.73 -8.03 -10.89
C SER A 28 12.79 -7.31 -11.73
N CYS A 29 12.60 -6.02 -11.99
CA CYS A 29 13.55 -5.20 -12.68
C CYS A 29 14.87 -5.08 -11.88
N PRO A 30 16.04 -5.29 -12.52
CA PRO A 30 17.32 -5.02 -11.91
C PRO A 30 17.40 -3.60 -11.35
N ASN A 31 18.09 -3.44 -10.23
CA ASN A 31 18.26 -2.13 -9.61
C ASN A 31 19.00 -1.16 -10.55
N ASN A 32 20.10 -1.60 -11.15
CA ASN A 32 20.96 -0.80 -12.01
C ASN A 32 21.71 -1.69 -13.02
N GLY A 33 22.17 -1.09 -14.13
CA GLY A 33 23.21 -1.64 -15.01
C GLY A 33 24.62 -1.18 -14.61
N GLN A 34 25.63 -1.60 -15.38
CA GLN A 34 27.01 -1.10 -15.28
C GLN A 34 27.10 0.34 -15.78
N ALA A 35 28.13 1.06 -15.35
CA ALA A 35 28.41 2.39 -15.88
C ALA A 35 28.76 2.31 -17.37
N ILE A 36 28.11 3.15 -18.17
CA ILE A 36 28.41 3.33 -19.60
C ILE A 36 29.31 4.55 -19.71
N HIS A 37 30.52 4.32 -20.23
CA HIS A 37 31.54 5.33 -20.45
C HIS A 37 31.98 5.33 -21.92
N VAL A 38 32.40 6.51 -22.40
CA VAL A 38 32.94 6.69 -23.74
C VAL A 38 34.24 7.45 -23.68
N GLU A 39 35.26 6.93 -24.36
CA GLU A 39 36.58 7.54 -24.44
C GLU A 39 36.57 8.95 -25.06
N SER A 40 35.67 9.20 -26.02
CA SER A 40 35.50 10.50 -26.66
C SER A 40 34.95 11.59 -25.73
N LYS A 41 34.33 11.21 -24.60
CA LYS A 41 33.86 12.12 -23.55
C LYS A 41 34.28 11.60 -22.17
N PRO A 42 35.56 11.78 -21.80
CA PRO A 42 36.11 11.14 -20.61
C PRO A 42 35.48 11.65 -19.30
N ASN A 43 34.79 12.79 -19.31
CA ASN A 43 34.07 13.38 -18.18
C ASN A 43 32.63 12.86 -18.01
N LEU A 44 32.14 11.98 -18.89
CA LEU A 44 30.74 11.57 -18.93
C LEU A 44 30.55 10.08 -18.58
N TYR A 45 29.67 9.82 -17.61
CA TYR A 45 29.18 8.47 -17.30
C TYR A 45 27.66 8.43 -17.26
N PHE A 46 27.07 7.37 -17.83
CA PHE A 46 25.66 7.05 -17.63
C PHE A 46 25.53 5.78 -16.76
N VAL A 47 24.64 5.82 -15.77
CA VAL A 47 24.25 4.65 -14.99
C VAL A 47 22.76 4.41 -15.21
N PRO A 48 22.37 3.46 -16.07
CA PRO A 48 20.98 3.12 -16.27
C PRO A 48 20.44 2.39 -15.04
N MET A 49 19.24 2.76 -14.57
CA MET A 49 18.63 2.13 -13.41
C MET A 49 17.11 2.15 -13.44
N LYS A 50 16.50 1.29 -12.62
CA LYS A 50 15.07 1.45 -12.32
C LYS A 50 14.89 2.60 -11.32
N THR A 51 13.70 3.18 -11.31
CA THR A 51 13.31 4.20 -10.32
C THR A 51 13.61 3.73 -8.89
N PRO A 52 14.41 4.46 -8.09
CA PRO A 52 14.49 4.18 -6.65
C PRO A 52 13.15 4.47 -5.96
N LEU A 53 12.92 3.84 -4.81
CA LEU A 53 11.74 4.11 -3.99
C LEU A 53 12.09 5.03 -2.82
N PRO A 54 11.12 5.85 -2.36
CA PRO A 54 11.27 6.60 -1.12
C PRO A 54 11.62 5.65 0.03
N GLU A 55 12.39 6.12 0.99
CA GLU A 55 12.81 5.35 2.17
C GLU A 55 11.61 4.72 2.88
N LEU A 56 10.51 5.49 3.03
CA LEU A 56 9.25 5.01 3.60
C LEU A 56 8.77 3.73 2.89
N PHE A 57 8.65 3.77 1.55
CA PHE A 57 8.15 2.65 0.76
C PHE A 57 9.11 1.46 0.81
N ALA A 58 10.41 1.72 0.66
CA ALA A 58 11.42 0.66 0.67
C ALA A 58 11.46 -0.08 2.02
N ASN A 59 11.28 0.65 3.12
CA ASN A 59 11.23 0.09 4.47
C ASN A 59 9.96 -0.75 4.69
N SER A 60 8.79 -0.24 4.27
CA SER A 60 7.52 -0.96 4.44
C SER A 60 7.45 -2.28 3.66
N LEU A 61 8.17 -2.40 2.53
CA LEU A 61 8.26 -3.65 1.77
C LEU A 61 9.17 -4.70 2.44
N ARG A 62 9.91 -4.35 3.48
CA ARG A 62 10.86 -5.23 4.20
C ARG A 62 11.83 -5.96 3.27
N LEU A 63 12.32 -5.27 2.25
CA LEU A 63 13.29 -5.81 1.30
C LEU A 63 14.64 -6.05 1.99
N GLN A 64 15.26 -7.21 1.75
CA GLN A 64 16.63 -7.49 2.22
C GLN A 64 17.65 -6.45 1.74
N SER A 65 17.46 -5.92 0.53
CA SER A 65 18.29 -4.86 -0.06
C SER A 65 17.39 -3.76 -0.64
N PRO A 66 17.06 -2.72 0.13
CA PRO A 66 16.24 -1.61 -0.36
C PRO A 66 16.97 -0.85 -1.47
N TRP A 67 16.21 -0.35 -2.45
CA TRP A 67 16.71 0.46 -3.56
C TRP A 67 16.18 1.88 -3.44
N THR A 68 16.88 2.70 -2.68
CA THR A 68 16.55 4.12 -2.42
C THR A 68 17.58 5.06 -3.05
N PRO A 69 17.29 6.37 -3.18
CA PRO A 69 18.22 7.33 -3.76
C PRO A 69 19.64 7.29 -3.15
N ALA A 70 19.73 7.19 -1.81
CA ALA A 70 21.03 7.06 -1.13
C ALA A 70 21.79 5.78 -1.53
N LYS A 71 21.08 4.66 -1.69
CA LYS A 71 21.68 3.39 -2.16
C LYS A 71 22.09 3.47 -3.64
N CYS A 72 21.36 4.21 -4.47
CA CYS A 72 21.73 4.47 -5.86
C CYS A 72 23.09 5.18 -5.94
N ILE A 73 23.29 6.26 -5.18
CA ILE A 73 24.56 7.02 -5.17
C ILE A 73 25.70 6.13 -4.70
N ALA A 74 25.52 5.42 -3.58
CA ALA A 74 26.55 4.53 -3.04
C ALA A 74 26.95 3.45 -4.04
N LYS A 75 25.98 2.94 -4.82
CA LYS A 75 26.24 1.96 -5.88
C LYS A 75 26.94 2.60 -7.09
N ALA A 76 26.46 3.75 -7.56
CA ALA A 76 27.03 4.46 -8.70
C ALA A 76 28.49 4.89 -8.44
N THR A 77 28.80 5.36 -7.22
CA THR A 77 30.16 5.70 -6.78
C THR A 77 31.12 4.52 -6.96
N ARG A 78 30.70 3.30 -6.56
CA ARG A 78 31.50 2.08 -6.70
C ARG A 78 31.66 1.63 -8.14
N LEU A 79 30.65 1.86 -8.99
CA LEU A 79 30.68 1.44 -10.40
C LEU A 79 31.61 2.32 -11.24
N VAL A 80 31.60 3.63 -10.97
CA VAL A 80 32.35 4.60 -11.76
C VAL A 80 33.80 4.73 -11.27
N ASN A 81 34.04 4.48 -9.97
CA ASN A 81 35.37 4.54 -9.34
C ASN A 81 36.12 5.85 -9.65
N VAL A 82 35.45 6.96 -9.41
CA VAL A 82 35.95 8.31 -9.64
C VAL A 82 35.90 9.10 -8.34
N GLU A 83 36.91 9.93 -8.10
CA GLU A 83 36.94 10.85 -6.96
C GLU A 83 35.99 12.05 -7.20
N ASN A 84 35.18 12.36 -6.20
CA ASN A 84 34.28 13.53 -6.16
C ASN A 84 33.44 13.78 -7.44
N PRO A 85 32.70 12.78 -7.95
CA PRO A 85 31.86 12.96 -9.13
C PRO A 85 30.68 13.91 -8.85
N HIS A 86 30.27 14.68 -9.85
CA HIS A 86 28.98 15.37 -9.85
C HIS A 86 27.89 14.37 -10.23
N PHE A 87 26.94 14.11 -9.33
CA PHE A 87 25.80 13.26 -9.62
C PHE A 87 24.62 14.10 -10.13
N HIS A 88 24.06 13.69 -11.26
CA HIS A 88 22.85 14.28 -11.82
C HIS A 88 21.82 13.19 -12.11
N ALA A 89 20.63 13.27 -11.53
CA ALA A 89 19.56 12.31 -11.72
C ALA A 89 18.60 12.79 -12.83
N ILE A 90 18.34 11.93 -13.83
CA ILE A 90 17.41 12.22 -14.93
C ILE A 90 16.26 11.22 -14.90
N ASN A 91 15.06 11.72 -14.58
CA ASN A 91 13.83 10.95 -14.70
C ASN A 91 13.26 11.05 -16.12
N VAL A 92 13.27 9.94 -16.85
CA VAL A 92 12.73 9.88 -18.23
C VAL A 92 11.30 9.33 -18.30
N ALA A 93 10.64 9.14 -17.17
CA ALA A 93 9.27 8.64 -17.13
C ALA A 93 8.26 9.72 -17.55
N GLU A 94 7.40 9.38 -18.51
CA GLU A 94 6.26 10.21 -18.92
C GLU A 94 5.25 10.42 -17.79
N GLN A 95 4.98 9.35 -17.05
CA GLN A 95 4.02 9.26 -15.95
C GLN A 95 4.63 8.43 -14.81
N HIS A 96 3.97 8.43 -13.64
CA HIS A 96 4.39 7.69 -12.45
C HIS A 96 5.73 8.14 -11.87
N GLU A 97 5.83 9.44 -11.58
CA GLU A 97 6.92 9.97 -10.77
C GLU A 97 6.69 9.60 -9.30
N ILE A 98 7.65 8.90 -8.71
CA ILE A 98 7.58 8.41 -7.32
C ILE A 98 8.63 9.12 -6.45
N ILE A 99 9.75 9.52 -7.06
CA ILE A 99 10.80 10.30 -6.44
C ILE A 99 10.83 11.65 -7.12
N PHE A 100 10.73 12.70 -6.31
CA PHE A 100 10.71 14.09 -6.75
C PHE A 100 12.07 14.75 -6.52
N LYS A 101 12.17 15.97 -7.05
CA LYS A 101 13.38 16.81 -7.04
C LYS A 101 13.99 16.98 -5.64
N ASP A 102 13.16 17.31 -4.67
CA ASP A 102 13.53 17.57 -3.28
C ASP A 102 14.24 16.38 -2.63
N VAL A 103 13.81 15.15 -2.92
CA VAL A 103 14.44 13.95 -2.38
C VAL A 103 15.87 13.79 -2.89
N TRP A 104 16.11 13.99 -4.20
CA TRP A 104 17.47 13.93 -4.77
C TRP A 104 18.36 15.07 -4.28
N GLU A 105 17.84 16.29 -4.23
CA GLU A 105 18.60 17.45 -3.81
C GLU A 105 18.98 17.39 -2.33
N SER A 106 18.12 16.79 -1.48
CA SER A 106 18.41 16.59 -0.05
C SER A 106 19.65 15.73 0.22
N ILE A 107 20.09 14.94 -0.76
CA ILE A 107 21.29 14.09 -0.69
C ILE A 107 22.41 14.56 -1.63
N GLY A 108 22.35 15.81 -2.09
CA GLY A 108 23.40 16.44 -2.89
C GLY A 108 23.44 16.03 -4.36
N VAL A 109 22.33 15.52 -4.91
CA VAL A 109 22.22 15.14 -6.33
C VAL A 109 21.36 16.17 -7.05
N THR A 110 21.86 16.71 -8.16
CA THR A 110 21.09 17.61 -9.02
C THR A 110 20.06 16.80 -9.83
N TYR A 111 18.92 17.40 -10.17
CA TYR A 111 17.79 16.67 -10.75
C TYR A 111 17.19 17.36 -11.98
N SER A 112 16.86 16.54 -12.99
CA SER A 112 16.07 16.94 -14.15
C SER A 112 14.98 15.93 -14.48
N ARG A 113 13.85 16.42 -15.00
CA ARG A 113 12.77 15.60 -15.53
C ARG A 113 12.65 15.80 -17.03
N VAL A 114 12.84 14.73 -17.80
CA VAL A 114 12.79 14.72 -19.27
C VAL A 114 11.81 13.63 -19.73
N PRO A 115 10.50 13.87 -19.71
CA PRO A 115 9.51 12.82 -19.96
C PRO A 115 9.58 12.31 -21.39
N VAL A 116 9.80 11.00 -21.57
CA VAL A 116 9.80 10.36 -22.89
C VAL A 116 8.45 9.70 -23.16
N SER A 117 7.76 10.13 -24.20
CA SER A 117 6.45 9.58 -24.56
C SER A 117 6.51 8.10 -24.94
N LYS A 118 5.38 7.38 -24.90
CA LYS A 118 5.28 6.00 -25.40
C LYS A 118 5.58 5.83 -26.89
N GLU A 119 5.60 6.93 -27.64
CA GLU A 119 5.92 6.97 -29.06
C GLU A 119 7.40 7.26 -29.34
N TYR A 120 8.22 7.49 -28.31
CA TYR A 120 9.67 7.68 -28.41
C TYR A 120 10.05 8.79 -29.42
N ASN A 121 9.38 9.94 -29.32
CA ASN A 121 9.52 11.00 -30.31
C ASN A 121 10.89 11.71 -30.25
N THR A 122 11.22 12.44 -31.32
CA THR A 122 12.51 13.12 -31.49
C THR A 122 12.67 14.24 -30.46
N GLU A 123 11.58 14.94 -30.16
CA GLU A 123 11.58 16.07 -29.23
C GLU A 123 11.99 15.63 -27.83
N SER A 124 11.58 14.44 -27.38
CA SER A 124 12.01 13.88 -26.09
C SER A 124 13.49 13.54 -26.08
N LEU A 125 14.04 13.03 -27.19
CA LEU A 125 15.46 12.73 -27.31
C LEU A 125 16.30 14.01 -27.34
N ASP A 126 15.85 15.02 -28.06
CA ASP A 126 16.52 16.32 -28.15
C ASP A 126 16.54 17.01 -26.78
N ALA A 127 15.41 17.04 -26.06
CA ALA A 127 15.34 17.56 -24.70
C ALA A 127 16.27 16.79 -23.74
N PHE A 128 16.40 15.47 -23.88
CA PHE A 128 17.36 14.68 -23.09
C PHE A 128 18.80 15.09 -23.40
N CYS A 129 19.13 15.25 -24.69
CA CYS A 129 20.47 15.64 -25.09
C CYS A 129 20.84 17.05 -24.64
N GLU A 130 19.91 18.00 -24.77
CA GLU A 130 20.06 19.37 -24.27
C GLU A 130 20.29 19.39 -22.76
N CYS A 131 19.50 18.62 -22.01
CA CYS A 131 19.67 18.46 -20.57
C CYS A 131 21.08 17.96 -20.20
N VAL A 132 21.56 16.90 -20.86
CA VAL A 132 22.90 16.34 -20.59
C VAL A 132 23.99 17.35 -20.93
N ASN A 133 23.93 17.98 -22.11
CA ASN A 133 24.95 18.93 -22.54
C ASN A 133 25.00 20.17 -21.63
N LYS A 134 23.83 20.71 -21.24
CA LYS A 134 23.76 21.83 -20.32
C LYS A 134 24.45 21.53 -18.98
N VAL A 135 24.19 20.36 -18.40
CA VAL A 135 24.83 19.96 -17.12
C VAL A 135 26.34 19.78 -17.26
N LEU A 136 26.80 19.22 -18.40
CA LEU A 136 28.23 19.10 -18.69
C LEU A 136 28.89 20.49 -18.81
N GLU A 137 28.27 21.41 -19.54
CA GLU A 137 28.75 22.79 -19.71
C GLU A 137 28.82 23.54 -18.38
N GLU A 138 27.79 23.45 -17.54
CA GLU A 138 27.76 24.06 -16.20
C GLU A 138 28.91 23.53 -15.31
N CYS A 139 29.17 22.21 -15.35
CA CYS A 139 30.27 21.59 -14.61
C CYS A 139 31.65 21.99 -15.13
N ASP A 140 31.79 22.26 -16.43
CA ASP A 140 33.05 22.73 -17.03
C ASP A 140 33.32 24.21 -16.66
N ILE A 141 32.28 25.05 -16.58
CA ILE A 141 32.39 26.47 -16.19
C ILE A 141 32.76 26.64 -14.71
N GLU A 142 32.19 25.83 -13.80
CA GLU A 142 32.54 25.87 -12.37
C GLU A 142 34.04 25.62 -12.11
N ASN A 143 34.70 24.83 -12.96
CA ASN A 143 36.14 24.59 -12.87
C ASN A 143 36.98 25.77 -13.38
N GLY A 144 36.45 26.58 -14.31
CA GLY A 144 37.13 27.75 -14.86
C GLY A 144 37.16 28.95 -13.90
N ASN A 145 36.14 29.12 -13.07
CA ASN A 145 36.02 30.29 -12.18
C ASN A 145 36.72 30.15 -10.82
N ASN A 146 37.10 28.94 -10.40
CA ASN A 146 37.90 28.74 -9.19
C ASN A 146 39.40 29.08 -9.36
N GLY A 147 39.81 29.59 -10.53
CA GLY A 147 41.18 30.02 -10.83
C GLY A 147 41.47 31.52 -10.63
N GLN A 148 40.50 32.35 -10.23
CA GLN A 148 40.71 33.79 -9.99
C GLN A 148 40.15 34.22 -8.63
N SER A 149 40.93 33.98 -7.57
CA SER A 149 40.82 34.70 -6.31
C SER A 149 41.78 35.89 -6.35
N SER A 150 41.26 37.08 -6.61
CA SER A 150 41.92 38.34 -6.32
C SER A 150 41.96 38.55 -4.80
N ASN A 151 43.17 38.63 -4.23
CA ASN A 151 43.39 39.18 -2.90
C ASN A 151 42.91 40.63 -2.84
N PRO A 152 42.38 41.07 -1.68
CA PRO A 152 42.70 42.37 -1.15
C PRO A 152 43.53 42.24 0.13
N SER A 153 44.60 43.02 0.13
CA SER A 153 45.51 43.36 1.22
C SER A 153 44.84 43.67 2.56
N GLY A 154 45.47 43.21 3.65
CA GLY A 154 45.24 43.67 5.02
C GLY A 154 46.34 43.15 5.94
N GLU A 155 47.07 44.07 6.56
CA GLU A 155 48.36 43.91 7.25
C GLU A 155 48.31 43.22 8.64
N ASN A 156 49.50 42.75 9.05
CA ASN A 156 50.08 42.73 10.42
C ASN A 156 49.59 41.72 11.46
N ASN A 157 50.40 40.69 11.78
CA ASN A 157 51.51 40.75 12.77
C ASN A 157 51.80 39.39 13.46
N ASN A 158 53.11 39.19 13.69
CA ASN A 158 53.78 38.43 14.75
C ASN A 158 53.96 36.90 14.69
N GLU A 159 55.21 36.54 14.35
CA GLU A 159 56.17 35.76 15.15
C GLU A 159 55.65 34.59 16.00
N SER A 160 56.09 33.36 15.68
CA SER A 160 57.22 32.73 16.39
C SER A 160 57.48 31.28 15.95
N ASN A 161 58.67 31.11 15.37
CA ASN A 161 59.71 30.13 15.69
C ASN A 161 59.55 28.59 15.54
N GLN A 162 60.66 28.07 14.99
CA GLN A 162 61.27 26.74 15.04
C GLN A 162 60.74 25.60 14.16
N GLN A 163 61.55 24.65 13.70
CA GLN A 163 62.90 24.59 13.10
C GLN A 163 63.08 23.10 12.70
N LYS A 164 63.87 22.84 11.65
CA LYS A 164 64.54 21.56 11.30
C LYS A 164 63.65 20.43 10.74
N ASN A 165 64.07 19.63 9.75
CA ASN A 165 65.29 19.56 8.92
C ASN A 165 65.04 18.56 7.76
N GLN A 166 65.72 18.79 6.61
CA GLN A 166 66.49 17.86 5.75
C GLN A 166 65.93 16.44 5.46
N ASP A 167 66.06 15.83 4.27
CA ASP A 167 67.01 15.99 3.16
C ASP A 167 66.57 15.13 1.96
N SER A 168 66.97 15.56 0.74
CA SER A 168 67.36 14.76 -0.46
C SER A 168 66.32 13.80 -1.10
N SER A 169 66.25 13.55 -2.41
CA SER A 169 67.13 13.76 -3.55
C SER A 169 66.33 13.71 -4.86
N SER A 170 66.91 14.33 -5.88
CA SER A 170 66.53 14.38 -7.30
C SER A 170 66.33 13.02 -7.99
N ASP A 171 65.39 12.96 -8.93
CA ASP A 171 65.72 12.69 -10.34
C ASP A 171 64.59 13.13 -11.28
N LYS A 172 64.98 13.88 -12.31
CA LYS A 172 64.16 14.31 -13.45
C LYS A 172 64.41 13.33 -14.59
N LEU A 173 63.35 12.86 -15.25
CA LEU A 173 63.34 12.55 -16.68
C LEU A 173 61.95 12.87 -17.27
N ALA A 174 61.97 13.82 -18.20
CA ALA A 174 60.98 14.18 -19.22
C ALA A 174 60.63 12.95 -20.09
N ASP A 175 59.56 12.83 -20.88
CA ASP A 175 58.40 13.63 -21.30
C ASP A 175 57.61 12.69 -22.24
N SER A 176 56.28 12.74 -22.23
CA SER A 176 55.46 12.63 -23.46
C SER A 176 53.99 12.79 -23.08
N GLY A 177 53.44 13.96 -23.44
CA GLY A 177 52.15 14.44 -23.00
C GLY A 177 50.92 13.66 -23.47
N ALA A 178 49.95 13.61 -22.56
CA ALA A 178 48.53 13.73 -22.89
C ALA A 178 47.99 14.83 -21.96
N SER A 179 47.58 15.95 -22.54
CA SER A 179 46.95 17.05 -21.83
C SER A 179 45.66 16.56 -21.18
N SER A 180 45.71 16.23 -19.88
CA SER A 180 44.53 15.88 -19.11
C SER A 180 43.73 17.15 -18.82
N ASN A 181 42.79 17.49 -19.71
CA ASN A 181 41.68 18.35 -19.35
C ASN A 181 40.83 17.61 -18.30
N GLY A 182 41.25 17.74 -17.04
CA GLY A 182 40.64 17.12 -15.86
C GLY A 182 39.37 17.84 -15.44
N GLY A 183 38.39 17.95 -16.33
CA GLY A 183 37.05 18.44 -15.97
C GLY A 183 36.41 17.52 -14.95
N LYS A 184 35.63 18.11 -14.03
CA LYS A 184 34.82 17.39 -13.04
C LYS A 184 33.99 16.32 -13.74
N LYS A 185 34.12 15.07 -13.30
CA LYS A 185 33.40 13.94 -13.89
C LYS A 185 31.93 14.03 -13.50
N VAL A 186 31.04 13.87 -14.47
CA VAL A 186 29.59 13.88 -14.27
C VAL A 186 29.03 12.47 -14.44
N VAL A 187 28.24 12.04 -13.47
CA VAL A 187 27.56 10.74 -13.45
C VAL A 187 26.07 10.95 -13.54
N PHE A 188 25.48 10.61 -14.68
CA PHE A 188 24.06 10.69 -14.93
C PHE A 188 23.36 9.41 -14.49
N LEU A 189 22.48 9.52 -13.49
CA LEU A 189 21.61 8.45 -13.01
C LEU A 189 20.31 8.49 -13.83
N VAL A 190 20.21 7.70 -14.89
CA VAL A 190 19.06 7.76 -15.82
C VAL A 190 18.07 6.66 -15.47
N TYR A 191 16.83 7.04 -15.16
CA TYR A 191 15.83 6.10 -14.65
C TYR A 191 14.41 6.34 -15.16
N CYS A 192 13.58 5.31 -15.06
CA CYS A 192 12.19 5.35 -15.52
C CYS A 192 11.28 4.46 -14.68
N GLY A 193 10.10 4.97 -14.33
CA GLY A 193 9.03 4.26 -13.62
C GLY A 193 8.18 3.35 -14.52
N CYS A 194 8.64 2.99 -15.72
CA CYS A 194 7.92 2.09 -16.63
C CYS A 194 8.84 1.04 -17.28
N GLY A 195 9.98 0.74 -16.65
CA GLY A 195 11.02 -0.14 -17.19
C GLY A 195 12.10 0.59 -17.98
N LEU A 196 13.03 -0.16 -18.57
CA LEU A 196 14.32 0.37 -19.04
C LEU A 196 14.34 0.85 -20.50
N ASN A 197 13.29 0.61 -21.30
CA ASN A 197 13.29 0.99 -22.73
C ASN A 197 13.54 2.49 -22.95
N ARG A 198 12.91 3.37 -22.16
CA ARG A 198 13.10 4.83 -22.27
C ARG A 198 14.52 5.25 -21.87
N VAL A 199 15.07 4.59 -20.85
CA VAL A 199 16.46 4.81 -20.41
C VAL A 199 17.43 4.43 -21.53
N GLY A 200 17.27 3.22 -22.10
CA GLY A 200 18.08 2.77 -23.23
C GLY A 200 17.93 3.66 -24.47
N PHE A 201 16.70 4.07 -24.81
CA PHE A 201 16.42 4.97 -25.92
C PHE A 201 17.20 6.30 -25.81
N CYS A 202 17.13 6.94 -24.64
CA CYS A 202 17.84 8.19 -24.37
C CYS A 202 19.36 8.03 -24.42
N ILE A 203 19.90 7.02 -23.73
CA ILE A 203 21.36 6.79 -23.68
C ILE A 203 21.88 6.43 -25.08
N ALA A 204 21.28 5.46 -25.77
CA ALA A 204 21.74 5.05 -27.10
C ALA A 204 21.68 6.20 -28.11
N GLY A 205 20.60 6.99 -28.09
CA GLY A 205 20.46 8.17 -28.93
C GLY A 205 21.52 9.24 -28.63
N TYR A 206 21.82 9.51 -27.36
CA TYR A 206 22.87 10.46 -26.99
C TYR A 206 24.26 9.99 -27.43
N LEU A 207 24.59 8.71 -27.21
CA LEU A 207 25.86 8.12 -27.62
C LEU A 207 26.06 8.24 -29.15
N ALA A 208 25.00 7.95 -29.92
CA ALA A 208 25.04 8.04 -31.37
C ALA A 208 25.13 9.49 -31.87
N LYS A 209 24.39 10.43 -31.25
CA LYS A 209 24.32 11.82 -31.70
C LYS A 209 25.55 12.66 -31.29
N PHE A 210 26.10 12.43 -30.10
CA PHE A 210 27.11 13.34 -29.51
C PHE A 210 28.43 12.69 -29.12
N CYS A 211 28.55 11.35 -29.15
CA CYS A 211 29.79 10.67 -28.72
C CYS A 211 30.55 10.01 -29.88
N GLY A 212 30.10 10.18 -31.13
CA GLY A 212 30.75 9.61 -32.32
C GLY A 212 30.68 8.08 -32.39
N ILE A 213 29.75 7.45 -31.66
CA ILE A 213 29.54 6.00 -31.67
C ILE A 213 28.48 5.66 -32.73
N SER A 214 28.65 4.57 -33.48
CA SER A 214 27.59 4.12 -34.39
C SER A 214 26.33 3.71 -33.60
N LEU A 215 25.13 3.84 -34.18
CA LEU A 215 23.91 3.46 -33.45
C LEU A 215 23.94 1.98 -33.01
N HIS A 216 24.51 1.10 -33.83
CA HIS A 216 24.66 -0.33 -33.51
C HIS A 216 25.60 -0.56 -32.31
N ASP A 217 26.73 0.15 -32.26
CA ASP A 217 27.67 0.07 -31.13
C ASP A 217 27.09 0.73 -29.86
N ALA A 218 26.26 1.76 -30.01
CA ALA A 218 25.54 2.37 -28.89
C ALA A 218 24.56 1.37 -28.24
N PHE A 219 23.82 0.60 -29.06
CA PHE A 219 22.98 -0.49 -28.55
C PHE A 219 23.80 -1.59 -27.89
N LYS A 220 24.94 -1.98 -28.49
CA LYS A 220 25.84 -2.98 -27.90
C LYS A 220 26.35 -2.54 -26.52
N LYS A 221 26.81 -1.29 -26.38
CA LYS A 221 27.22 -0.72 -25.08
C LYS A 221 26.08 -0.70 -24.07
N CYS A 222 24.86 -0.43 -24.51
CA CYS A 222 23.67 -0.49 -23.66
C CYS A 222 23.39 -1.91 -23.15
N ASP A 223 23.50 -2.92 -24.02
CA ASP A 223 23.30 -4.33 -23.68
C ASP A 223 24.41 -4.90 -22.78
N GLU A 224 25.65 -4.43 -22.93
CA GLU A 224 26.77 -4.75 -22.04
C GLU A 224 26.55 -4.20 -20.62
N SER A 225 25.84 -3.07 -20.49
CA SER A 225 25.55 -2.45 -19.20
C SER A 225 24.49 -3.22 -18.40
N SER A 226 23.41 -3.61 -19.04
CA SER A 226 22.33 -4.36 -18.40
C SER A 226 21.73 -5.31 -19.43
N PRO A 227 21.31 -6.54 -19.04
CA PRO A 227 20.68 -7.48 -19.95
C PRO A 227 19.51 -6.81 -20.67
N ARG A 228 19.77 -6.41 -21.92
CA ARG A 228 18.87 -5.76 -22.88
C ARG A 228 18.08 -4.58 -22.31
N LEU A 229 18.71 -3.40 -22.25
CA LEU A 229 18.07 -2.14 -21.82
C LEU A 229 16.85 -1.79 -22.69
N ILE A 230 16.90 -2.11 -23.99
CA ILE A 230 15.81 -1.92 -24.94
C ILE A 230 15.30 -3.30 -25.39
N TYR A 231 14.15 -3.70 -24.86
CA TYR A 231 13.55 -5.02 -25.10
C TYR A 231 12.22 -4.95 -25.86
N ILE A 232 11.81 -3.75 -26.29
CA ILE A 232 10.67 -3.54 -27.20
C ILE A 232 11.21 -2.97 -28.51
N GLN A 233 10.69 -3.46 -29.65
CA GLN A 233 11.16 -3.09 -30.99
C GLN A 233 10.95 -1.60 -31.32
N ARG A 234 9.84 -1.01 -30.89
CA ARG A 234 9.45 0.37 -31.24
C ARG A 234 10.56 1.44 -30.99
N PRO A 235 11.18 1.53 -29.79
CA PRO A 235 12.27 2.49 -29.58
C PRO A 235 13.46 2.34 -30.55
N ILE A 236 13.71 1.12 -31.02
CA ILE A 236 14.79 0.80 -31.97
C ILE A 236 14.42 1.29 -33.35
N ASP A 237 13.23 0.93 -33.83
CA ASP A 237 12.71 1.39 -35.12
C ASP A 237 12.77 2.91 -35.21
N LYS A 238 12.45 3.57 -34.10
CA LYS A 238 12.44 5.02 -34.01
C LYS A 238 13.85 5.61 -34.05
N LEU A 239 14.82 5.06 -33.31
CA LEU A 239 16.22 5.49 -33.43
C LEU A 239 16.77 5.21 -34.83
N CYS A 240 16.57 4.01 -35.38
CA CYS A 240 16.99 3.67 -36.74
C CYS A 240 16.43 4.66 -37.77
N SER A 241 15.14 5.01 -37.68
CA SER A 241 14.51 6.02 -38.52
C SER A 241 15.15 7.41 -38.36
N LEU A 242 15.54 7.81 -37.13
CA LEU A 242 16.16 9.12 -36.87
C LEU A 242 17.58 9.22 -37.41
N PHE A 243 18.33 8.13 -37.37
CA PHE A 243 19.72 8.07 -37.85
C PHE A 243 19.84 7.59 -39.31
N GLY A 244 18.72 7.34 -40.00
CA GLY A 244 18.70 6.90 -41.40
C GLY A 244 19.26 5.49 -41.61
N ILE A 245 19.12 4.61 -40.60
CA ILE A 245 19.62 3.24 -40.60
C ILE A 245 18.45 2.27 -40.76
N GLU A 246 18.66 1.14 -41.45
CA GLU A 246 17.65 0.09 -41.55
C GLU A 246 17.34 -0.49 -40.16
N SER A 247 16.04 -0.69 -39.86
CA SER A 247 15.66 -1.28 -38.58
C SER A 247 16.05 -2.76 -38.53
N PHE A 248 16.43 -3.23 -37.34
CA PHE A 248 16.83 -4.61 -37.11
C PHE A 248 16.17 -5.16 -35.84
N HIS A 249 16.11 -6.48 -35.74
CA HIS A 249 15.54 -7.15 -34.58
C HIS A 249 16.58 -7.31 -33.46
N HIS A 250 16.29 -6.76 -32.27
CA HIS A 250 17.26 -6.69 -31.16
C HIS A 250 17.29 -7.93 -30.27
N GLY A 251 16.35 -8.86 -30.46
CA GLY A 251 16.28 -10.14 -29.76
C GLY A 251 15.19 -10.23 -28.69
N PRO A 252 15.12 -11.36 -27.94
CA PRO A 252 14.05 -11.63 -26.97
C PRO A 252 14.08 -10.72 -25.74
N ALA A 253 12.98 -10.56 -25.01
CA ALA A 253 13.02 -9.81 -23.75
C ALA A 253 13.86 -10.53 -22.67
N PRO A 254 14.46 -9.80 -21.70
CA PRO A 254 15.12 -10.42 -20.54
C PRO A 254 14.18 -11.34 -19.76
N GLU A 255 14.74 -12.34 -19.05
CA GLU A 255 13.96 -13.32 -18.26
C GLU A 255 13.06 -12.68 -17.20
N TRP A 256 13.45 -11.52 -16.66
CA TRP A 256 12.66 -10.76 -15.70
C TRP A 256 11.47 -10.02 -16.34
N ILE A 257 11.26 -10.18 -17.65
CA ILE A 257 10.15 -9.60 -18.41
C ILE A 257 9.41 -10.69 -19.17
N ARG A 258 8.18 -10.97 -18.74
CA ARG A 258 7.23 -11.78 -19.51
C ARG A 258 6.26 -10.85 -20.25
N LEU A 259 6.54 -10.58 -21.53
CA LEU A 259 5.73 -9.65 -22.35
C LEU A 259 4.31 -10.15 -22.62
N ASP A 260 4.13 -11.47 -22.62
CA ASP A 260 2.90 -12.21 -22.91
C ASP A 260 2.12 -12.59 -21.65
N GLU A 261 2.61 -12.23 -20.47
CA GLU A 261 1.97 -12.52 -19.20
C GLU A 261 0.59 -11.87 -19.11
N LYS A 262 -0.44 -12.70 -18.98
CA LYS A 262 -1.83 -12.26 -18.83
C LYS A 262 -2.31 -12.57 -17.42
N VAL A 263 -2.88 -11.56 -16.79
CA VAL A 263 -3.63 -11.73 -15.54
C VAL A 263 -4.89 -12.56 -15.84
N GLY A 264 -4.98 -13.74 -15.23
CA GLY A 264 -6.12 -14.64 -15.37
C GLY A 264 -7.40 -14.08 -14.72
N PRO A 265 -8.60 -14.59 -15.09
CA PRO A 265 -9.84 -14.15 -14.47
C PRO A 265 -9.94 -14.62 -13.01
N VAL A 266 -10.51 -13.77 -12.16
CA VAL A 266 -10.64 -13.95 -10.71
C VAL A 266 -11.38 -15.24 -10.31
N GLY A 267 -12.22 -15.77 -11.19
CA GLY A 267 -13.05 -16.94 -10.92
C GLY A 267 -12.29 -18.26 -10.78
N GLU A 268 -11.00 -18.30 -11.12
CA GLU A 268 -10.18 -19.52 -11.05
C GLU A 268 -9.36 -19.64 -9.75
N ILE A 269 -9.52 -18.69 -8.83
CA ILE A 269 -8.73 -18.60 -7.60
C ILE A 269 -9.27 -19.60 -6.56
N PRO A 270 -8.41 -20.42 -5.92
CA PRO A 270 -8.82 -21.41 -4.92
C PRO A 270 -9.09 -20.79 -3.54
N LEU A 271 -9.70 -19.60 -3.51
CA LEU A 271 -10.03 -18.87 -2.29
C LEU A 271 -11.54 -18.62 -2.21
N PRO A 272 -12.13 -18.61 -1.01
CA PRO A 272 -13.52 -18.21 -0.86
C PRO A 272 -13.72 -16.76 -1.34
N LEU A 273 -14.84 -16.53 -2.02
CA LEU A 273 -15.28 -15.18 -2.38
C LEU A 273 -16.01 -14.58 -1.17
N GLU A 274 -15.45 -13.54 -0.55
CA GLU A 274 -16.15 -12.71 0.45
C GLU A 274 -17.07 -11.74 -0.29
N LYS A 275 -18.17 -12.27 -0.82
CA LYS A 275 -19.22 -11.48 -1.47
C LYS A 275 -20.38 -11.30 -0.51
N TYR A 276 -20.44 -10.15 0.16
CA TYR A 276 -21.61 -9.76 0.96
C TYR A 276 -22.72 -9.20 0.05
N ASN A 277 -23.38 -10.09 -0.70
CA ASN A 277 -24.61 -9.76 -1.43
C ASN A 277 -25.86 -9.98 -0.58
N ALA A 278 -25.71 -10.46 0.65
CA ALA A 278 -26.74 -10.67 1.64
C ALA A 278 -27.71 -9.49 1.70
N ILE A 279 -27.20 -8.26 1.87
CA ILE A 279 -28.03 -7.04 1.94
C ILE A 279 -28.95 -6.98 0.73
N LYS A 280 -28.41 -6.98 -0.50
CA LYS A 280 -29.20 -6.90 -1.75
C LYS A 280 -30.27 -7.99 -1.86
N LYS A 281 -30.00 -9.19 -1.35
CA LYS A 281 -30.95 -10.32 -1.40
C LYS A 281 -32.08 -10.16 -0.37
N VAL A 282 -31.80 -9.50 0.75
CA VAL A 282 -32.76 -9.25 1.84
C VAL A 282 -33.33 -7.83 1.84
N SER A 283 -32.98 -6.98 0.88
CA SER A 283 -33.52 -5.63 0.71
C SER A 283 -34.95 -5.65 0.19
N LYS A 284 -35.77 -4.69 0.67
CA LYS A 284 -37.01 -4.24 0.01
C LYS A 284 -36.67 -3.20 -1.06
N LYS A 285 -36.00 -2.12 -0.66
CA LYS A 285 -35.59 -0.99 -1.50
C LYS A 285 -34.39 -0.25 -0.90
N ALA A 286 -33.69 0.54 -1.72
CA ALA A 286 -32.82 1.59 -1.19
C ALA A 286 -33.68 2.71 -0.57
N ALA A 287 -33.18 3.32 0.51
CA ALA A 287 -33.89 4.43 1.15
C ALA A 287 -33.97 5.65 0.22
N THR A 288 -35.08 6.40 0.27
CA THR A 288 -35.18 7.71 -0.39
C THR A 288 -34.27 8.73 0.31
N PRO A 289 -33.96 9.89 -0.32
CA PRO A 289 -33.17 10.94 0.33
C PRO A 289 -33.74 11.40 1.68
N GLU A 290 -35.07 11.44 1.81
CA GLU A 290 -35.77 11.84 3.03
C GLU A 290 -35.64 10.76 4.12
N GLU A 291 -35.88 9.50 3.77
CA GLU A 291 -35.68 8.35 4.67
C GLU A 291 -34.22 8.27 5.13
N LYS A 292 -33.27 8.51 4.21
CA LYS A 292 -31.85 8.54 4.52
C LYS A 292 -31.52 9.64 5.53
N ALA A 293 -32.03 10.85 5.34
CA ALA A 293 -31.82 11.97 6.26
C ALA A 293 -32.40 11.70 7.65
N GLU A 294 -33.61 11.13 7.73
CA GLU A 294 -34.24 10.73 9.00
C GLU A 294 -33.42 9.66 9.73
N VAL A 295 -33.01 8.61 9.01
CA VAL A 295 -32.23 7.49 9.55
C VAL A 295 -30.87 7.95 10.07
N PHE A 296 -30.16 8.81 9.33
CA PHE A 296 -28.88 9.36 9.80
C PHE A 296 -29.04 10.31 10.98
N LYS A 297 -30.13 11.09 11.03
CA LYS A 297 -30.44 11.93 12.19
C LYS A 297 -30.65 11.06 13.44
N LEU A 298 -31.47 10.02 13.36
CA LEU A 298 -31.70 9.10 14.48
C LEU A 298 -30.43 8.41 14.94
N LEU A 299 -29.59 7.96 14.00
CA LEU A 299 -28.31 7.35 14.34
C LEU A 299 -27.36 8.35 14.99
N SER A 300 -27.24 9.57 14.45
CA SER A 300 -26.42 10.65 15.01
C SER A 300 -26.82 10.99 16.44
N GLU A 301 -28.12 11.09 16.73
CA GLU A 301 -28.64 11.30 18.08
C GLU A 301 -28.38 10.09 19.01
N ALA A 302 -28.40 8.88 18.47
CA ALA A 302 -28.17 7.63 19.21
C ALA A 302 -26.70 7.43 19.60
N VAL A 303 -25.76 7.77 18.72
CA VAL A 303 -24.31 7.67 19.00
C VAL A 303 -23.70 8.96 19.55
N ASN A 304 -24.47 10.04 19.61
CA ASN A 304 -24.03 11.37 20.05
C ASN A 304 -22.85 11.93 19.23
N ASP A 305 -22.90 11.76 17.90
CA ASP A 305 -21.91 12.28 16.95
C ASP A 305 -22.60 13.06 15.81
N PRO A 306 -22.45 14.40 15.75
CA PRO A 306 -23.04 15.22 14.70
C PRO A 306 -22.56 14.88 13.28
N LYS A 307 -21.32 14.39 13.12
CA LYS A 307 -20.77 14.05 11.79
C LYS A 307 -21.53 12.91 11.12
N VAL A 308 -22.18 12.07 11.92
CA VAL A 308 -23.00 10.97 11.41
C VAL A 308 -24.19 11.51 10.62
N ALA A 309 -24.76 12.65 11.00
CA ALA A 309 -25.84 13.28 10.24
C ALA A 309 -25.39 13.71 8.82
N GLU A 310 -24.08 13.94 8.62
CA GLU A 310 -23.47 14.28 7.34
C GLU A 310 -23.10 13.05 6.49
N GLY A 311 -23.45 11.84 6.96
CA GLY A 311 -23.18 10.59 6.26
C GLY A 311 -21.83 9.97 6.58
N VAL A 312 -21.28 10.25 7.77
CA VAL A 312 -20.10 9.54 8.31
C VAL A 312 -20.55 8.31 9.09
N PHE A 313 -19.88 7.18 8.88
CA PHE A 313 -20.19 5.96 9.65
C PHE A 313 -19.68 6.10 11.10
N PRO A 314 -20.49 5.76 12.13
CA PRO A 314 -20.03 5.86 13.52
C PRO A 314 -18.79 4.99 13.78
N THR A 315 -17.85 5.54 14.54
CA THR A 315 -16.66 4.81 15.00
C THR A 315 -16.67 4.73 16.52
N PHE A 316 -16.40 3.55 17.05
CA PHE A 316 -16.27 3.34 18.50
C PHE A 316 -14.81 3.07 18.84
N HIS A 317 -14.38 3.51 20.02
CA HIS A 317 -13.02 3.29 20.45
C HIS A 317 -12.81 1.80 20.77
N THR A 318 -11.85 1.18 20.10
CA THR A 318 -11.43 -0.19 20.39
C THR A 318 -9.96 -0.16 20.77
N THR A 319 -9.64 -0.52 22.00
CA THR A 319 -8.27 -0.64 22.47
C THR A 319 -7.74 -2.03 22.12
N LEU A 320 -6.59 -2.12 21.47
CA LEU A 320 -5.98 -3.42 21.18
C LEU A 320 -5.39 -4.02 22.46
N TRP A 321 -5.50 -5.34 22.59
CA TRP A 321 -4.87 -6.11 23.66
C TRP A 321 -3.36 -5.87 23.74
N ASN A 322 -2.88 -5.58 24.94
CA ASN A 322 -1.48 -5.44 25.26
C ASN A 322 -1.04 -6.56 26.22
N SER A 323 -0.09 -7.37 25.74
CA SER A 323 0.45 -8.54 26.45
C SER A 323 1.34 -8.20 27.64
N HIS A 324 1.86 -6.98 27.75
CA HIS A 324 2.80 -6.56 28.81
C HIS A 324 2.14 -6.19 30.15
N SER A 325 0.95 -6.74 30.44
CA SER A 325 0.14 -6.58 31.68
C SER A 325 -1.02 -5.54 31.70
N PRO A 326 -1.05 -4.42 30.94
CA PRO A 326 -2.11 -3.41 31.08
C PRO A 326 -3.52 -3.97 30.89
N SER A 327 -3.73 -4.78 29.86
CA SER A 327 -5.05 -5.33 29.53
C SER A 327 -5.60 -6.25 30.61
N LEU A 328 -4.80 -7.20 31.11
CA LEU A 328 -5.23 -8.07 32.22
C LEU A 328 -5.46 -7.29 33.51
N ASN A 329 -4.65 -6.26 33.79
CA ASN A 329 -4.85 -5.42 34.96
C ASN A 329 -6.11 -4.56 34.87
N GLU A 330 -6.46 -4.08 33.67
CA GLU A 330 -7.72 -3.39 33.42
C GLU A 330 -8.92 -4.31 33.66
N LEU A 331 -8.87 -5.54 33.10
CA LEU A 331 -9.90 -6.55 33.34
C LEU A 331 -10.02 -6.90 34.83
N ARG A 332 -8.94 -6.93 35.61
CA ARG A 332 -9.04 -7.19 37.06
C ARG A 332 -9.67 -6.04 37.86
N LYS A 333 -9.68 -4.80 37.34
CA LYS A 333 -10.13 -3.62 38.07
C LYS A 333 -11.63 -3.36 37.99
N ARG A 334 -12.27 -3.78 36.90
CA ARG A 334 -13.68 -3.46 36.62
C ARG A 334 -14.41 -4.67 36.04
N PRO A 335 -15.70 -4.83 36.30
CA PRO A 335 -16.49 -5.91 35.73
C PRO A 335 -16.54 -5.80 34.20
N HIS A 336 -16.15 -6.88 33.51
CA HIS A 336 -16.23 -6.98 32.05
C HIS A 336 -16.96 -8.25 31.62
N LEU A 337 -17.58 -8.19 30.45
CA LEU A 337 -18.06 -9.35 29.71
C LEU A 337 -17.17 -9.63 28.50
N ILE A 338 -17.07 -10.91 28.13
CA ILE A 338 -16.32 -11.39 26.97
C ILE A 338 -17.27 -11.99 25.92
N THR A 339 -16.96 -11.74 24.65
CA THR A 339 -17.63 -12.36 23.50
C THR A 339 -16.66 -12.54 22.34
N PHE A 340 -17.01 -13.43 21.40
CA PHE A 340 -16.33 -13.52 20.12
C PHE A 340 -16.66 -12.32 19.21
N GLU A 341 -15.71 -11.96 18.36
CA GLU A 341 -15.85 -11.00 17.28
C GLU A 341 -15.89 -11.78 15.95
N PRO A 342 -17.07 -11.95 15.33
CA PRO A 342 -17.17 -12.69 14.07
C PRO A 342 -16.72 -11.85 12.89
N ARG A 343 -16.20 -12.54 11.87
CA ARG A 343 -15.98 -11.97 10.55
C ARG A 343 -17.31 -11.57 9.92
N GLY A 344 -17.43 -10.29 9.60
CA GLY A 344 -18.64 -9.71 9.01
C GLY A 344 -18.50 -8.22 8.71
N ILE A 345 -19.57 -7.61 8.22
CA ILE A 345 -19.64 -6.16 7.98
C ILE A 345 -20.31 -5.49 9.19
N LYS A 346 -19.62 -4.52 9.80
CA LYS A 346 -20.23 -3.68 10.85
C LYS A 346 -21.38 -2.86 10.25
N ALA A 347 -22.51 -2.84 10.93
CA ALA A 347 -23.71 -2.15 10.47
C ALA A 347 -24.57 -1.68 11.67
N PHE A 348 -25.57 -0.86 11.37
CA PHE A 348 -26.60 -0.47 12.32
C PHE A 348 -27.98 -0.86 11.80
N ILE A 349 -28.86 -1.30 12.70
CA ILE A 349 -30.28 -1.49 12.44
C ILE A 349 -31.02 -0.29 13.02
N VAL A 350 -31.79 0.41 12.18
CA VAL A 350 -32.63 1.55 12.56
C VAL A 350 -34.08 1.22 12.27
N VAL A 351 -34.91 1.21 13.29
CA VAL A 351 -36.36 0.99 13.19
C VAL A 351 -37.05 2.34 13.37
N THR A 352 -37.74 2.81 12.34
CA THR A 352 -38.52 4.07 12.41
C THR A 352 -40.00 3.81 12.68
N SER A 353 -40.51 2.64 12.29
CA SER A 353 -41.86 2.15 12.60
C SER A 353 -41.93 0.62 12.54
N ASP A 354 -43.08 0.03 12.87
CA ASP A 354 -43.29 -1.43 12.83
C ASP A 354 -43.03 -2.04 11.44
N GLU A 355 -43.21 -1.27 10.37
CA GLU A 355 -43.07 -1.72 8.98
C GLU A 355 -41.72 -1.36 8.35
N HIS A 356 -40.99 -0.41 8.96
CA HIS A 356 -39.78 0.18 8.39
C HIS A 356 -38.55 -0.14 9.24
N VAL A 357 -37.78 -1.11 8.74
CA VAL A 357 -36.50 -1.55 9.31
C VAL A 357 -35.40 -1.27 8.29
N PHE A 358 -34.53 -0.33 8.64
CA PHE A 358 -33.40 0.07 7.82
C PHE A 358 -32.10 -0.53 8.38
N VAL A 359 -31.16 -0.76 7.46
CA VAL A 359 -29.78 -1.10 7.79
C VAL A 359 -28.86 -0.10 7.14
N ILE A 360 -27.88 0.36 7.92
CA ILE A 360 -26.78 1.21 7.46
C ILE A 360 -25.51 0.38 7.48
N ASP A 361 -24.88 0.17 6.33
CA ASP A 361 -23.59 -0.53 6.24
C ASP A 361 -22.40 0.42 6.46
N ALA A 362 -21.20 -0.13 6.59
CA ALA A 362 -19.96 0.63 6.77
C ALA A 362 -19.64 1.62 5.63
N LEU A 363 -20.29 1.47 4.47
CA LEU A 363 -20.18 2.39 3.33
C LEU A 363 -21.28 3.47 3.34
N CYS A 364 -22.03 3.58 4.43
CA CYS A 364 -23.13 4.53 4.61
C CYS A 364 -24.28 4.36 3.59
N ASN A 365 -24.44 3.15 3.04
CA ASN A 365 -25.62 2.81 2.27
C ASN A 365 -26.77 2.51 3.22
N VAL A 366 -27.91 3.17 3.01
CA VAL A 366 -29.13 2.95 3.80
C VAL A 366 -30.11 2.13 2.97
N THR A 367 -30.47 0.98 3.51
CA THR A 367 -31.31 -0.01 2.82
C THR A 367 -32.44 -0.46 3.72
N GLU A 368 -33.68 -0.40 3.22
CA GLU A 368 -34.80 -1.02 3.91
C GLU A 368 -34.77 -2.53 3.68
N VAL A 369 -34.85 -3.33 4.75
CA VAL A 369 -34.78 -4.79 4.68
C VAL A 369 -36.16 -5.43 4.79
N LYS A 370 -36.28 -6.67 4.28
CA LYS A 370 -37.46 -7.54 4.32
C LYS A 370 -37.74 -8.03 5.75
N ALA A 371 -38.04 -7.10 6.64
CA ALA A 371 -38.35 -7.35 8.03
C ALA A 371 -39.42 -6.38 8.53
N ARG A 372 -40.04 -6.78 9.65
CA ARG A 372 -40.93 -5.96 10.47
C ARG A 372 -40.43 -5.96 11.90
N ALA A 373 -40.74 -4.91 12.63
CA ALA A 373 -40.39 -4.75 14.02
C ALA A 373 -41.66 -4.68 14.88
N LYS A 374 -41.66 -5.36 16.03
CA LYS A 374 -42.70 -5.22 17.06
C LYS A 374 -42.13 -4.63 18.35
N CYS A 375 -41.06 -3.85 18.23
CA CYS A 375 -40.42 -3.14 19.33
C CYS A 375 -40.89 -1.69 19.35
N HIS A 376 -40.62 -0.97 20.43
CA HIS A 376 -40.91 0.46 20.49
C HIS A 376 -40.01 1.24 19.53
N ALA A 377 -40.59 1.99 18.60
CA ALA A 377 -39.87 2.86 17.67
C ALA A 377 -39.82 4.32 18.18
N PRO A 378 -38.78 5.11 17.86
CA PRO A 378 -37.61 4.71 17.09
C PRO A 378 -36.70 3.76 17.88
N ALA A 379 -35.96 2.88 17.21
CA ALA A 379 -34.96 2.05 17.87
C ALA A 379 -33.69 1.91 17.02
N VAL A 380 -32.53 1.88 17.69
CA VAL A 380 -31.22 1.84 17.05
C VAL A 380 -30.34 0.82 17.76
N ALA A 381 -29.84 -0.16 17.01
CA ALA A 381 -28.93 -1.18 17.52
C ALA A 381 -27.73 -1.35 16.58
N SER A 382 -26.56 -1.63 17.15
CA SER A 382 -25.39 -2.05 16.38
C SER A 382 -25.49 -3.53 16.04
N CYS A 383 -24.96 -3.93 14.88
CA CYS A 383 -24.91 -5.33 14.48
C CYS A 383 -23.70 -5.64 13.59
N ILE A 384 -23.44 -6.93 13.41
CA ILE A 384 -22.50 -7.45 12.44
C ILE A 384 -23.29 -8.28 11.44
N LEU A 385 -23.20 -7.91 10.16
CA LEU A 385 -23.78 -8.67 9.06
C LEU A 385 -22.85 -9.83 8.69
N ILE A 386 -23.40 -11.03 8.71
CA ILE A 386 -22.72 -12.28 8.34
C ILE A 386 -23.52 -12.92 7.19
N GLU A 387 -22.85 -13.26 6.09
CA GLU A 387 -23.45 -14.00 4.98
C GLU A 387 -23.01 -15.46 5.03
N GLU A 388 -23.96 -16.38 5.04
CA GLU A 388 -23.70 -17.81 4.95
C GLU A 388 -24.57 -18.42 3.85
N LYS A 389 -23.97 -18.87 2.73
CA LYS A 389 -24.59 -19.53 1.56
C LYS A 389 -25.97 -19.01 1.11
N LYS A 390 -27.05 -19.33 1.84
CA LYS A 390 -28.45 -18.97 1.58
C LYS A 390 -29.12 -18.17 2.72
N ARG A 391 -28.35 -17.57 3.63
CA ARG A 391 -28.87 -16.73 4.72
C ARG A 391 -28.00 -15.51 5.00
N ALA A 392 -28.67 -14.40 5.31
CA ALA A 392 -28.08 -13.24 5.97
C ALA A 392 -28.40 -13.32 7.47
N ILE A 393 -27.39 -13.11 8.30
CA ILE A 393 -27.54 -13.02 9.74
C ILE A 393 -27.14 -11.61 10.16
N PHE A 394 -28.06 -10.87 10.77
CA PHE A 394 -27.73 -9.67 11.52
C PHE A 394 -27.52 -10.06 12.98
N LEU A 395 -26.25 -10.19 13.35
CA LEU A 395 -25.86 -10.49 14.72
C LEU A 395 -25.82 -9.18 15.52
N THR A 396 -26.87 -8.90 16.29
CA THR A 396 -26.99 -7.67 17.10
C THR A 396 -26.00 -7.68 18.27
N THR A 397 -25.33 -6.54 18.50
CA THR A 397 -24.21 -6.44 19.45
C THR A 397 -24.46 -5.51 20.63
N ASP A 398 -25.14 -4.38 20.45
CA ASP A 398 -25.52 -3.44 21.52
C ASP A 398 -26.78 -2.65 21.11
N LEU A 399 -27.49 -2.07 22.07
CA LEU A 399 -28.71 -1.28 21.86
C LEU A 399 -28.52 0.16 22.34
N LEU A 400 -28.80 1.12 21.47
CA LEU A 400 -28.57 2.54 21.74
C LEU A 400 -29.86 3.28 22.11
N VAL A 401 -30.95 2.99 21.41
CA VAL A 401 -32.25 3.66 21.58
C VAL A 401 -33.39 2.64 21.47
N LEU A 402 -34.42 2.81 22.30
CA LEU A 402 -35.66 2.03 22.25
C LEU A 402 -36.86 2.90 22.65
N GLY A 403 -37.62 3.38 21.65
CA GLY A 403 -38.67 4.37 21.85
C GLY A 403 -38.12 5.67 22.46
N PRO A 404 -38.75 6.19 23.54
CA PRO A 404 -38.24 7.39 24.22
C PRO A 404 -36.99 7.13 25.09
N LEU A 405 -36.61 5.86 25.30
CA LEU A 405 -35.51 5.49 26.18
C LEU A 405 -34.17 5.54 25.44
N LYS A 406 -33.23 6.36 25.94
CA LYS A 406 -31.83 6.35 25.52
C LYS A 406 -31.07 5.25 26.26
N VAL A 407 -31.14 4.03 25.71
CA VAL A 407 -30.53 2.81 26.28
C VAL A 407 -29.01 2.91 26.38
N ALA A 408 -28.36 3.70 25.51
CA ALA A 408 -26.92 3.91 25.50
C ALA A 408 -26.32 4.38 26.85
N TYR A 409 -27.12 5.05 27.70
CA TYR A 409 -26.69 5.55 29.02
C TYR A 409 -26.88 4.54 30.16
N LEU A 410 -27.45 3.37 29.88
CA LEU A 410 -27.63 2.32 30.87
C LEU A 410 -26.39 1.41 30.94
N PRO A 411 -26.16 0.75 32.09
CA PRO A 411 -25.13 -0.30 32.20
C PRO A 411 -25.32 -1.40 31.15
N LEU A 412 -24.21 -1.99 30.70
CA LEU A 412 -24.17 -2.98 29.61
C LEU A 412 -25.19 -4.11 29.80
N MET A 413 -25.33 -4.65 31.01
CA MET A 413 -26.26 -5.75 31.29
C MET A 413 -27.71 -5.38 31.00
N ASP A 414 -28.12 -4.15 31.32
CA ASP A 414 -29.46 -3.65 31.03
C ASP A 414 -29.62 -3.47 29.52
N ARG A 415 -28.62 -2.90 28.83
CA ARG A 415 -28.64 -2.75 27.37
C ARG A 415 -28.79 -4.09 26.67
N LEU A 416 -28.03 -5.12 27.09
CA LEU A 416 -28.09 -6.47 26.54
C LEU A 416 -29.44 -7.15 26.84
N SER A 417 -30.02 -6.91 28.02
CA SER A 417 -31.36 -7.40 28.37
C SER A 417 -32.42 -6.82 27.44
N TYR A 418 -32.45 -5.49 27.27
CA TYR A 418 -33.33 -4.83 26.31
C TYR A 418 -33.07 -5.28 24.87
N LEU A 419 -31.80 -5.42 24.47
CA LEU A 419 -31.42 -5.88 23.14
C LEU A 419 -32.02 -7.27 22.87
N SER A 420 -31.79 -8.23 23.77
CA SER A 420 -32.27 -9.60 23.61
C SER A 420 -33.80 -9.69 23.63
N HIS A 421 -34.46 -9.07 24.60
CA HIS A 421 -35.88 -9.33 24.89
C HIS A 421 -36.84 -8.36 24.22
N SER A 422 -36.44 -7.11 24.06
CA SER A 422 -37.29 -6.02 23.60
C SER A 422 -36.98 -5.57 22.17
N PHE A 423 -35.79 -5.88 21.64
CA PHE A 423 -35.39 -5.55 20.27
C PHE A 423 -35.24 -6.78 19.37
N THR A 424 -34.19 -7.59 19.53
CA THR A 424 -33.82 -8.67 18.61
C THR A 424 -34.92 -9.74 18.47
N LYS A 425 -35.55 -10.19 19.56
CA LYS A 425 -36.68 -11.14 19.51
C LYS A 425 -37.93 -10.58 18.82
N LYS A 426 -38.07 -9.25 18.75
CA LYS A 426 -39.21 -8.53 18.18
C LYS A 426 -39.04 -8.21 16.69
N LEU A 427 -37.83 -8.37 16.14
CA LEU A 427 -37.60 -8.33 14.71
C LEU A 427 -38.06 -9.63 14.05
N LYS A 428 -38.82 -9.52 12.96
CA LYS A 428 -39.35 -10.64 12.20
C LYS A 428 -39.01 -10.47 10.73
N SER A 429 -38.27 -11.42 10.18
CA SER A 429 -38.01 -11.50 8.75
C SER A 429 -39.29 -11.84 7.99
N GLU A 430 -39.48 -11.22 6.84
CA GLU A 430 -40.50 -11.65 5.88
C GLU A 430 -40.06 -12.97 5.23
N PRO A 431 -41.00 -13.91 4.94
CA PRO A 431 -40.66 -15.19 4.35
C PRO A 431 -39.99 -15.02 2.98
N ASN A 432 -38.89 -15.75 2.76
CA ASN A 432 -38.21 -15.81 1.46
C ASN A 432 -37.61 -17.21 1.27
N GLU A 433 -38.17 -17.96 0.33
CA GLU A 433 -37.78 -19.36 0.06
C GLU A 433 -36.37 -19.50 -0.53
N GLN A 434 -35.84 -18.45 -1.16
CA GLN A 434 -34.54 -18.50 -1.83
C GLN A 434 -33.39 -18.06 -0.92
N TYR A 435 -33.66 -17.14 0.02
CA TYR A 435 -32.64 -16.56 0.86
C TYR A 435 -33.21 -16.03 2.18
N ALA A 436 -32.79 -16.63 3.30
CA ALA A 436 -33.32 -16.30 4.61
C ALA A 436 -32.66 -15.05 5.22
N LEU A 437 -33.43 -14.27 5.97
CA LEU A 437 -32.94 -13.22 6.84
C LEU A 437 -33.13 -13.66 8.29
N GLN A 438 -32.11 -13.57 9.13
CA GLN A 438 -32.17 -13.91 10.55
C GLN A 438 -31.57 -12.79 11.40
N PHE A 439 -32.23 -12.50 12.51
CA PHE A 439 -31.70 -11.62 13.56
C PHE A 439 -31.29 -12.49 14.74
N VAL A 440 -30.04 -12.36 15.17
CA VAL A 440 -29.46 -13.20 16.22
C VAL A 440 -28.84 -12.28 17.27
N PHE A 441 -29.08 -12.56 18.54
CA PHE A 441 -28.43 -11.87 19.64
C PHE A 441 -27.01 -12.42 19.83
N ARG A 442 -26.00 -11.55 19.92
CA ARG A 442 -24.63 -11.99 20.23
C ARG A 442 -24.51 -12.32 21.72
N PRO A 443 -24.29 -13.59 22.09
CA PRO A 443 -24.15 -13.95 23.49
C PRO A 443 -22.85 -13.37 24.05
N MET A 444 -22.91 -12.80 25.25
CA MET A 444 -21.75 -12.39 26.04
C MET A 444 -21.71 -13.23 27.33
N SER A 445 -20.51 -13.49 27.84
CA SER A 445 -20.29 -14.30 29.04
C SER A 445 -19.39 -13.59 30.03
N HIS A 446 -19.39 -14.03 31.28
CA HIS A 446 -18.41 -13.59 32.28
C HIS A 446 -17.01 -14.08 31.92
N LEU A 447 -15.98 -13.33 32.35
CA LEU A 447 -14.57 -13.69 32.11
C LEU A 447 -14.22 -15.06 32.69
N SER A 448 -14.83 -15.46 33.81
CA SER A 448 -14.66 -16.76 34.46
C SER A 448 -15.09 -17.97 33.60
N ASN A 449 -15.71 -17.73 32.43
CA ASN A 449 -16.11 -18.75 31.47
C ASN A 449 -15.30 -18.69 30.16
N ALA A 450 -14.17 -17.96 30.14
CA ALA A 450 -13.39 -17.74 28.93
C ALA A 450 -12.91 -19.07 28.30
N SER A 451 -12.48 -20.05 29.10
CA SER A 451 -12.09 -21.38 28.57
C SER A 451 -13.24 -22.15 27.94
N ARG A 452 -14.49 -21.92 28.34
CA ARG A 452 -15.65 -22.53 27.66
C ARG A 452 -15.87 -21.88 26.31
N LEU A 453 -15.87 -20.54 26.25
CA LEU A 453 -15.95 -19.79 25.00
C LEU A 453 -14.86 -20.24 24.03
N ARG A 454 -13.63 -20.44 24.50
CA ARG A 454 -12.52 -20.95 23.68
C ARG A 454 -12.85 -22.28 22.98
N LYS A 455 -13.46 -23.22 23.70
CA LYS A 455 -13.87 -24.54 23.15
C LYS A 455 -14.98 -24.40 22.12
N ASP A 456 -15.80 -23.37 22.23
CA ASP A 456 -16.92 -23.12 21.33
C ASP A 456 -16.53 -22.36 20.05
N ILE A 457 -15.42 -21.60 20.05
CA ILE A 457 -14.94 -20.82 18.89
C ILE A 457 -14.93 -21.62 17.58
N PRO A 458 -14.38 -22.86 17.52
CA PRO A 458 -14.36 -23.63 16.27
C PRO A 458 -15.76 -24.07 15.79
N ASN A 459 -16.76 -24.08 16.68
CA ASN A 459 -18.13 -24.51 16.40
C ASN A 459 -19.07 -23.34 16.08
N LEU A 460 -18.57 -22.10 16.08
CA LEU A 460 -19.36 -20.93 15.72
C LEU A 460 -19.78 -20.99 14.25
N PHE A 461 -20.99 -20.49 13.97
CA PHE A 461 -21.50 -20.41 12.60
C PHE A 461 -20.75 -19.39 11.71
N ALA A 462 -19.85 -18.59 12.32
CA ALA A 462 -19.03 -17.60 11.65
C ALA A 462 -17.57 -17.73 12.10
N LYS A 463 -16.63 -17.40 11.20
CA LYS A 463 -15.21 -17.36 11.54
C LYS A 463 -14.97 -16.27 12.60
N CYS A 464 -14.31 -16.61 13.70
CA CYS A 464 -13.96 -15.69 14.77
C CYS A 464 -12.65 -14.97 14.42
N GLU A 465 -12.65 -13.63 14.43
CA GLU A 465 -11.43 -12.82 14.21
C GLU A 465 -10.71 -12.52 15.52
N GLY A 466 -11.43 -12.47 16.63
CA GLY A 466 -10.87 -12.22 17.95
C GLY A 466 -11.92 -12.25 19.06
N LEU A 467 -11.55 -11.77 20.25
CA LEU A 467 -12.43 -11.59 21.39
C LEU A 467 -12.53 -10.12 21.74
N SER A 468 -13.74 -9.69 22.09
CA SER A 468 -14.02 -8.34 22.56
C SER A 468 -14.43 -8.41 24.03
N PHE A 469 -13.86 -7.53 24.84
CA PHE A 469 -14.16 -7.37 26.26
C PHE A 469 -14.82 -6.00 26.47
N TYR A 470 -16.01 -6.01 27.05
CA TYR A 470 -16.83 -4.81 27.27
C TYR A 470 -16.93 -4.52 28.76
N ASP A 471 -16.60 -3.30 29.18
CA ASP A 471 -16.82 -2.83 30.56
C ASP A 471 -18.33 -2.81 30.82
N CYS A 472 -18.76 -3.39 31.94
CA CYS A 472 -20.17 -3.42 32.32
C CYS A 472 -20.75 -2.02 32.55
N GLU A 473 -19.91 -1.05 32.91
CA GLU A 473 -20.28 0.37 33.06
C GLU A 473 -19.81 1.22 31.87
N GLY A 474 -19.26 0.59 30.83
CA GLY A 474 -18.70 1.25 29.65
C GLY A 474 -19.76 1.78 28.68
N THR A 475 -19.32 2.70 27.82
CA THR A 475 -20.18 3.23 26.76
C THR A 475 -20.36 2.20 25.64
N PRO A 476 -21.45 2.28 24.85
CA PRO A 476 -21.69 1.33 23.77
C PRO A 476 -20.55 1.26 22.75
N GLY A 477 -20.20 0.04 22.35
CA GLY A 477 -19.18 -0.20 21.33
C GLY A 477 -17.73 -0.05 21.79
N GLU A 478 -17.47 0.54 22.96
CA GLU A 478 -16.12 0.57 23.54
C GLU A 478 -15.70 -0.82 24.01
N SER A 479 -14.55 -1.27 23.53
CA SER A 479 -14.03 -2.58 23.91
C SER A 479 -12.52 -2.65 23.92
N LEU A 480 -12.02 -3.55 24.76
CA LEU A 480 -10.69 -4.12 24.59
C LEU A 480 -10.81 -5.28 23.58
N PHE A 481 -9.92 -5.38 22.61
CA PHE A 481 -9.95 -6.40 21.56
C PHE A 481 -8.69 -7.27 21.58
N LEU A 482 -8.86 -8.58 21.74
CA LEU A 482 -7.81 -9.60 21.60
C LEU A 482 -7.96 -10.29 20.25
N PRO A 483 -7.14 -9.97 19.24
CA PRO A 483 -7.15 -10.70 17.98
C PRO A 483 -6.80 -12.17 18.19
N ILE A 484 -7.43 -13.09 17.45
CA ILE A 484 -7.11 -14.54 17.43
C ILE A 484 -6.75 -14.99 16.02
N SER A 485 -7.51 -14.57 15.01
CA SER A 485 -7.28 -14.85 13.59
C SER A 485 -7.27 -13.53 12.83
N SER A 486 -6.27 -12.71 13.15
CA SER A 486 -6.11 -11.35 12.64
C SER A 486 -5.95 -11.37 11.13
N SER A 487 -6.90 -10.77 10.44
CA SER A 487 -6.85 -10.60 8.99
C SER A 487 -7.20 -9.17 8.64
N VAL A 488 -6.58 -8.67 7.58
CA VAL A 488 -6.77 -7.30 7.09
C VAL A 488 -7.12 -7.32 5.61
N VAL A 489 -7.89 -6.32 5.17
CA VAL A 489 -8.17 -6.11 3.76
C VAL A 489 -7.04 -5.28 3.18
N LEU A 490 -6.35 -5.78 2.16
CA LEU A 490 -5.27 -5.07 1.46
C LEU A 490 -5.57 -5.05 -0.03
N GLN A 491 -5.18 -3.97 -0.71
CA GLN A 491 -5.20 -3.93 -2.16
C GLN A 491 -4.03 -4.74 -2.73
N PHE A 492 -4.34 -5.66 -3.63
CA PHE A 492 -3.37 -6.48 -4.33
C PHE A 492 -3.11 -5.88 -5.71
N ASP A 493 -1.85 -5.51 -5.96
CA ASP A 493 -1.41 -4.96 -7.23
C ASP A 493 -0.35 -5.87 -7.83
N TYR A 494 -0.69 -6.52 -8.93
CA TYR A 494 0.20 -7.45 -9.58
C TYR A 494 1.42 -6.71 -10.14
N ASN A 495 2.61 -7.13 -9.73
CA ASN A 495 3.86 -6.49 -10.09
C ASN A 495 4.69 -7.30 -11.10
N GLY A 496 4.16 -8.36 -11.71
CA GLY A 496 4.89 -9.16 -12.70
C GLY A 496 5.73 -10.30 -12.09
N ASN A 497 5.95 -11.35 -12.88
CA ASN A 497 6.66 -12.58 -12.49
C ASN A 497 6.16 -13.15 -11.15
N ASP A 498 4.84 -13.34 -11.03
CA ASP A 498 4.23 -13.97 -9.86
C ASP A 498 4.48 -13.20 -8.55
N LYS A 499 4.80 -11.90 -8.61
CA LYS A 499 4.92 -11.02 -7.45
C LYS A 499 3.83 -9.97 -7.46
N ALA A 500 3.40 -9.56 -6.28
CA ALA A 500 2.46 -8.47 -6.09
C ALA A 500 2.89 -7.59 -4.93
N ILE A 501 2.42 -6.35 -4.96
CA ILE A 501 2.57 -5.40 -3.88
C ILE A 501 1.22 -5.30 -3.17
N LEU A 502 1.28 -5.39 -1.85
CA LEU A 502 0.10 -5.24 -1.01
C LEU A 502 0.08 -3.81 -0.49
N TYR A 503 -1.04 -3.13 -0.70
CA TYR A 503 -1.25 -1.76 -0.27
C TYR A 503 -2.31 -1.67 0.82
N ALA A 504 -2.02 -0.81 1.79
CA ALA A 504 -2.95 -0.30 2.78
C ALA A 504 -3.27 1.16 2.46
N ARG A 505 -4.25 1.72 3.17
CA ARG A 505 -4.64 3.11 3.08
C ARG A 505 -3.79 3.95 4.01
N GLY A 506 -3.03 4.89 3.44
CA GLY A 506 -2.30 5.92 4.18
C GLY A 506 -3.19 7.10 4.56
N GLU A 507 -2.55 8.17 5.02
CA GLU A 507 -3.23 9.44 5.25
C GLU A 507 -3.81 10.00 3.94
N LYS A 508 -4.95 10.71 4.05
CA LYS A 508 -5.66 11.33 2.90
C LYS A 508 -6.06 10.33 1.80
N ASP A 509 -6.37 9.09 2.20
CA ASP A 509 -6.80 8.01 1.30
C ASP A 509 -5.76 7.68 0.20
N THR A 510 -4.47 7.89 0.48
CA THR A 510 -3.40 7.43 -0.41
C THR A 510 -3.17 5.93 -0.25
N LEU A 511 -2.61 5.26 -1.27
CA LEU A 511 -2.20 3.85 -1.16
C LEU A 511 -0.72 3.76 -0.77
N GLU A 512 -0.45 3.11 0.35
CA GLU A 512 0.90 2.92 0.88
C GLU A 512 1.26 1.42 0.89
N PRO A 513 2.45 1.04 0.38
CA PRO A 513 2.85 -0.36 0.34
C PRO A 513 3.10 -0.87 1.76
N VAL A 514 2.62 -2.07 2.09
CA VAL A 514 2.80 -2.71 3.40
C VAL A 514 3.40 -4.11 3.32
N GLY A 515 3.61 -4.62 2.10
CA GLY A 515 4.21 -5.94 1.92
C GLY A 515 4.33 -6.37 0.48
N ILE A 516 5.05 -7.48 0.31
CA ILE A 516 5.20 -8.18 -0.95
C ILE A 516 4.53 -9.53 -0.81
N TYR A 517 3.72 -9.89 -1.81
CA TYR A 517 3.21 -11.24 -1.96
C TYR A 517 3.90 -11.94 -3.12
N ARG A 518 4.26 -13.21 -2.91
CA ARG A 518 4.80 -14.09 -3.96
C ARG A 518 3.76 -15.16 -4.26
N SER A 519 3.12 -15.05 -5.41
CA SER A 519 2.12 -16.00 -5.87
C SER A 519 2.76 -17.39 -6.00
N PRO A 520 2.22 -18.42 -5.33
CA PRO A 520 2.73 -19.79 -5.48
C PRO A 520 2.41 -20.37 -6.87
N ASN A 521 1.44 -19.78 -7.57
CA ASN A 521 1.16 -20.06 -8.98
C ASN A 521 0.42 -18.86 -9.64
N PRO A 522 0.40 -18.78 -10.98
CA PRO A 522 -0.18 -17.64 -11.70
C PRO A 522 -1.66 -17.38 -11.47
N LYS A 523 -2.44 -18.34 -10.94
CA LYS A 523 -3.88 -18.14 -10.70
C LYS A 523 -4.14 -17.04 -9.68
N TYR A 524 -3.27 -16.88 -8.70
CA TYR A 524 -3.36 -15.82 -7.69
C TYR A 524 -3.15 -14.43 -8.28
N ASN A 525 -2.55 -14.30 -9.46
CA ASN A 525 -2.44 -13.02 -10.15
C ASN A 525 -3.82 -12.47 -10.52
N GLY A 526 -4.86 -13.33 -10.61
CA GLY A 526 -6.25 -12.89 -10.76
C GLY A 526 -6.79 -12.03 -9.61
N LEU A 527 -6.04 -11.87 -8.50
CA LEU A 527 -6.35 -10.92 -7.43
C LEU A 527 -6.04 -9.46 -7.81
N ASP A 528 -5.37 -9.22 -8.94
CA ASP A 528 -4.93 -7.90 -9.41
C ASP A 528 -6.04 -6.84 -9.45
N GLY A 529 -5.68 -5.64 -8.98
CA GLY A 529 -6.56 -4.46 -8.94
C GLY A 529 -7.71 -4.57 -7.95
N ARG A 530 -7.66 -5.51 -6.99
CA ARG A 530 -8.73 -5.74 -6.01
C ARG A 530 -8.24 -5.63 -4.60
N THR A 531 -9.17 -5.37 -3.70
CA THR A 531 -8.94 -5.58 -2.27
C THR A 531 -9.29 -7.00 -1.90
N ASN A 532 -8.39 -7.63 -1.14
CA ASN A 532 -8.49 -9.02 -0.73
C ASN A 532 -8.08 -9.13 0.73
N ARG A 533 -8.54 -10.18 1.40
CA ARG A 533 -8.23 -10.38 2.81
C ARG A 533 -6.96 -11.19 2.96
N PHE A 534 -6.05 -10.72 3.78
CA PHE A 534 -4.78 -11.36 4.08
C PHE A 534 -4.62 -11.61 5.59
N GLU A 535 -3.99 -12.72 5.93
CA GLU A 535 -3.43 -13.02 7.24
C GLU A 535 -1.89 -12.88 7.14
N PHE A 536 -1.24 -12.42 8.21
CA PHE A 536 0.21 -12.33 8.29
C PHE A 536 0.75 -13.51 9.10
N ASP A 537 1.55 -14.35 8.44
CA ASP A 537 2.30 -15.42 9.10
C ASP A 537 3.52 -14.81 9.78
N ASN A 538 3.46 -14.71 11.11
CA ASN A 538 4.51 -14.08 11.89
C ASN A 538 5.82 -14.87 11.89
N GLU A 539 5.75 -16.20 11.80
CA GLU A 539 6.94 -17.06 11.81
C GLU A 539 7.70 -16.97 10.48
N LYS A 540 6.98 -16.92 9.35
CA LYS A 540 7.57 -16.82 8.02
C LYS A 540 7.79 -15.39 7.55
N HIS A 541 7.18 -14.41 8.23
CA HIS A 541 7.05 -13.03 7.78
C HIS A 541 6.42 -12.90 6.38
N GLU A 542 5.40 -13.71 6.12
CA GLU A 542 4.73 -13.80 4.81
C GLU A 542 3.24 -13.46 4.91
N TRP A 543 2.72 -12.82 3.87
CA TRP A 543 1.30 -12.56 3.72
C TRP A 543 0.60 -13.72 3.03
N ASN A 544 -0.51 -14.20 3.61
CA ASN A 544 -1.31 -15.28 3.08
C ASN A 544 -2.71 -14.79 2.71
N PRO A 545 -3.16 -14.93 1.45
CA PRO A 545 -4.50 -14.54 1.08
C PRO A 545 -5.50 -15.56 1.63
N VAL A 546 -6.57 -15.06 2.24
CA VAL A 546 -7.59 -15.85 2.92
C VAL A 546 -8.89 -15.85 2.15
N ALA A 547 -9.21 -14.72 1.52
CA ALA A 547 -10.42 -14.55 0.74
C ALA A 547 -10.26 -13.48 -0.33
N VAL A 548 -10.98 -13.66 -1.43
CA VAL A 548 -11.11 -12.63 -2.46
C VAL A 548 -12.15 -11.62 -1.99
N GLY A 549 -11.76 -10.35 -1.84
CA GLY A 549 -12.61 -9.30 -1.28
C GLY A 549 -13.60 -8.69 -2.27
N HIS A 550 -14.46 -7.81 -1.77
CA HIS A 550 -15.54 -7.18 -2.54
C HIS A 550 -15.22 -5.74 -2.98
N ASN A 551 -13.93 -5.39 -3.11
CA ASN A 551 -13.48 -4.01 -3.21
C ASN A 551 -13.84 -3.19 -1.96
N ASP A 552 -13.87 -3.83 -0.79
CA ASP A 552 -13.93 -3.13 0.49
C ASP A 552 -12.71 -2.21 0.61
N PRO A 553 -12.81 -1.05 1.28
CA PRO A 553 -11.66 -0.19 1.49
C PRO A 553 -10.50 -0.96 2.14
N PRO A 554 -9.25 -0.78 1.67
CA PRO A 554 -8.10 -1.35 2.35
C PRO A 554 -8.03 -0.86 3.81
N ALA A 555 -7.53 -1.72 4.69
CA ALA A 555 -7.11 -1.35 6.03
C ALA A 555 -6.08 -0.22 5.97
N THR A 556 -6.01 0.57 7.03
CA THR A 556 -5.03 1.64 7.17
C THR A 556 -3.64 1.11 7.47
N THR A 557 -2.60 1.89 7.16
CA THR A 557 -1.22 1.53 7.51
C THR A 557 -1.01 1.42 9.02
N GLU A 558 -1.73 2.22 9.80
CA GLU A 558 -1.76 2.12 11.26
C GLU A 558 -2.34 0.78 11.70
N GLU A 559 -3.52 0.38 11.20
CA GLU A 559 -4.14 -0.92 11.52
C GLU A 559 -3.22 -2.10 11.19
N VAL A 560 -2.53 -2.06 10.04
CA VAL A 560 -1.57 -3.09 9.64
C VAL A 560 -0.36 -3.13 10.58
N THR A 561 0.19 -1.96 10.92
CA THR A 561 1.36 -1.85 11.81
C THR A 561 1.02 -2.34 13.21
N VAL A 562 -0.13 -1.93 13.72
CA VAL A 562 -0.67 -2.33 15.03
C VAL A 562 -0.91 -3.84 15.07
N MET A 563 -1.50 -4.43 14.02
CA MET A 563 -1.70 -5.88 13.91
C MET A 563 -0.37 -6.64 13.91
N ILE A 564 0.60 -6.24 13.09
CA ILE A 564 1.90 -6.93 13.02
C ILE A 564 2.67 -6.76 14.34
N GLY A 565 2.63 -5.56 14.92
CA GLY A 565 3.23 -5.27 16.24
C GLY A 565 2.68 -6.19 17.32
N PHE A 566 1.37 -6.42 17.33
CA PHE A 566 0.73 -7.37 18.24
C PHE A 566 1.18 -8.82 18.00
N LEU A 567 1.21 -9.28 16.75
CA LEU A 567 1.66 -10.64 16.42
C LEU A 567 3.11 -10.89 16.85
N ASN A 568 3.97 -9.87 16.79
CA ASN A 568 5.36 -9.94 17.26
C ASN A 568 5.50 -10.12 18.78
N THR A 569 4.45 -9.89 19.57
CA THR A 569 4.52 -10.04 21.03
C THR A 569 4.45 -11.50 21.51
N ASN A 570 4.32 -12.47 20.59
CA ASN A 570 4.34 -13.92 20.88
C ASN A 570 3.42 -14.33 22.04
N ILE A 571 2.18 -13.84 22.02
CA ILE A 571 1.22 -14.14 23.07
C ILE A 571 0.85 -15.63 23.15
N SER A 572 0.75 -16.13 24.37
CA SER A 572 0.15 -17.43 24.65
C SER A 572 -1.34 -17.24 24.93
N TYR A 573 -2.18 -17.57 23.95
CA TYR A 573 -3.64 -17.57 24.17
C TYR A 573 -4.03 -18.50 25.32
N ASP A 574 -3.33 -19.63 25.47
CA ASP A 574 -3.56 -20.59 26.56
C ASP A 574 -3.45 -19.95 27.92
N ASP A 575 -2.36 -19.20 28.14
CA ASP A 575 -2.12 -18.51 29.41
C ASP A 575 -3.13 -17.38 29.62
N ILE A 576 -3.48 -16.64 28.56
CA ILE A 576 -4.51 -15.60 28.63
C ILE A 576 -5.85 -16.18 29.09
N PHE A 577 -6.32 -17.27 28.47
CA PHE A 577 -7.59 -17.89 28.84
C PHE A 577 -7.58 -18.43 30.28
N GLN A 578 -6.46 -19.01 30.73
CA GLN A 578 -6.31 -19.46 32.12
C GLN A 578 -6.34 -18.30 33.12
N GLU A 579 -5.73 -17.16 32.78
CA GLU A 579 -5.77 -15.95 33.63
C GLU A 579 -7.16 -15.33 33.68
N LEU A 580 -7.88 -15.29 32.55
CA LEU A 580 -9.25 -14.77 32.48
C LEU A 580 -10.21 -15.58 33.36
N ASP A 581 -10.08 -16.90 33.37
CA ASP A 581 -10.93 -17.78 34.20
C ASP A 581 -10.79 -17.51 35.71
N LYS A 582 -9.63 -16.95 36.15
CA LYS A 582 -9.38 -16.58 37.54
C LYS A 582 -10.04 -15.26 37.95
N ILE A 583 -10.47 -14.44 36.99
CA ILE A 583 -11.11 -13.15 37.26
C ILE A 583 -12.58 -13.40 37.59
N VAL A 584 -12.90 -13.30 38.88
CA VAL A 584 -14.26 -13.38 39.39
C VAL A 584 -14.56 -12.05 40.09
N TYR A 585 -15.60 -11.36 39.62
CA TYR A 585 -16.12 -10.17 40.30
C TYR A 585 -17.11 -10.62 41.36
N THR A 586 -16.91 -10.15 42.59
CA THR A 586 -17.78 -10.41 43.74
C THR A 586 -18.98 -9.48 43.76
#